data_AF-A0A969WVQ6-F1
#
_entry.id   AF-A0A969WVQ6-F1
#
_cell.length_a   1.000
_cell.length_b   1.000
_cell.length_c   1.000
_cell.angle_alpha   90.00
_cell.angle_beta   90.00
_cell.angle_gamma   90.00
#
_symmetry.space_group_name_H-M   'P 1'
#
loop_
_entity.id
_entity.type
_entity.pdbx_description
1 polymer ?
#
loop_
_entity_poly.entity_id
_entity_poly.type
_entity_poly.pdbx_seq_one_letter_code
_entity_poly.pdbx_strand_id
1 'polypeptide(L)'
;MARLLPEDFRPEDLNIEIEESHTNCTEVFYLPSFDELKEAGLDTANPNQYKRRVALFNKQEGIISVFPIFTLPTHPNYLKQKYEQINVISVAVNFDLAPSTKDDVVELLQLLPLGFIKDIRYGLGLIKEYHSIISAIQGHTEHNCLTIDDKKTSDSDYECFYLDFNDYDEMRRCCNRITD
;
A
#
# COMPACT_ATOMS: atom_id res chain seq x y z
N MET A 1 -8.90 13.09 7.16
CA MET A 1 -10.08 12.20 7.29
C MET A 1 -9.81 10.93 6.52
N ALA A 2 -9.92 9.75 7.13
CA ALA A 2 -9.95 8.51 6.37
C ALA A 2 -11.17 8.56 5.44
N ARG A 3 -10.97 8.43 4.12
CA ARG A 3 -12.10 8.31 3.20
C ARG A 3 -12.80 6.99 3.53
N LEU A 4 -13.98 7.10 4.12
CA LEU A 4 -14.90 5.98 4.25
C LEU A 4 -15.23 5.48 2.85
N LEU A 5 -15.29 4.16 2.68
CA LEU A 5 -15.74 3.56 1.43
C LEU A 5 -17.16 4.08 1.13
N PRO A 6 -17.50 4.31 -0.16
CA PRO A 6 -18.87 4.65 -0.54
C PRO A 6 -19.87 3.66 0.06
N GLU A 7 -21.05 4.12 0.48
CA GLU A 7 -22.06 3.27 1.15
C GLU A 7 -22.54 2.10 0.27
N ASP A 8 -22.36 2.21 -1.05
CA ASP A 8 -22.69 1.21 -2.06
C ASP A 8 -21.51 0.35 -2.51
N PHE A 9 -20.31 0.56 -1.95
CA PHE A 9 -19.14 -0.21 -2.32
C PHE A 9 -19.28 -1.69 -1.92
N ARG A 10 -18.99 -2.57 -2.87
CA ARG A 10 -18.93 -4.01 -2.69
C ARG A 10 -17.51 -4.49 -2.99
N PRO A 11 -16.85 -5.22 -2.08
CA PRO A 11 -15.50 -5.74 -2.33
C PRO A 11 -15.39 -6.59 -3.59
N GLU A 12 -16.48 -7.21 -4.03
CA GLU A 12 -16.60 -7.94 -5.29
C GLU A 12 -16.26 -7.08 -6.52
N ASP A 13 -16.53 -5.77 -6.47
CA ASP A 13 -16.28 -4.81 -7.55
C ASP A 13 -14.80 -4.42 -7.65
N LEU A 14 -13.95 -4.84 -6.70
CA LEU A 14 -12.51 -4.60 -6.81
C LEU A 14 -11.92 -5.41 -7.97
N ASN A 15 -11.25 -4.72 -8.89
CA ASN A 15 -10.48 -5.36 -9.95
C ASN A 15 -9.15 -5.90 -9.40
N ILE A 16 -9.24 -6.96 -8.59
CA ILE A 16 -8.10 -7.62 -7.97
C ILE A 16 -8.11 -9.13 -8.18
N GLU A 17 -6.91 -9.70 -8.18
CA GLU A 17 -6.64 -11.13 -8.14
C GLU A 17 -5.88 -11.47 -6.85
N ILE A 18 -6.25 -12.59 -6.24
CA ILE A 18 -5.71 -13.05 -4.96
C ILE A 18 -5.01 -14.38 -5.23
N GLU A 19 -3.73 -14.46 -4.89
CA GLU A 19 -2.92 -15.66 -5.07
C GLU A 19 -2.26 -16.05 -3.75
N GLU A 20 -2.45 -17.28 -3.31
CA GLU A 20 -1.66 -17.83 -2.20
C GLU A 20 -0.29 -18.28 -2.74
N SER A 21 0.78 -17.58 -2.34
CA SER A 21 2.14 -17.90 -2.81
C SER A 21 2.72 -19.12 -2.06
N HIS A 22 2.39 -19.25 -0.77
CA HIS A 22 2.60 -20.43 0.05
C HIS A 22 1.72 -20.34 1.32
N THR A 23 1.68 -21.39 2.14
CA THR A 23 0.84 -21.44 3.34
C THR A 23 0.94 -20.15 4.18
N ASN A 24 -0.20 -19.50 4.41
CA ASN A 24 -0.32 -18.28 5.22
C ASN A 24 0.35 -17.03 4.61
N CYS A 25 0.55 -17.01 3.29
CA CYS A 25 1.11 -15.89 2.56
C CYS A 25 0.32 -15.64 1.28
N THR A 26 -0.39 -14.51 1.24
CA THR A 26 -1.27 -14.14 0.14
C THR A 26 -0.76 -12.88 -0.55
N GLU A 27 -0.62 -12.95 -1.87
CA GLU A 27 -0.36 -11.81 -2.74
C GLU A 27 -1.67 -11.30 -3.34
N VAL A 28 -1.81 -9.97 -3.39
CA VAL A 28 -2.94 -9.30 -4.03
C VAL A 28 -2.43 -8.45 -5.18
N PHE A 29 -3.04 -8.65 -6.33
CA PHE A 29 -2.70 -7.95 -7.56
C PHE A 29 -3.87 -7.10 -8.02
N TYR A 30 -3.60 -5.86 -8.41
CA TYR A 30 -4.54 -5.03 -9.15
C TYR A 30 -4.48 -5.40 -10.63
N LEU A 31 -5.67 -5.59 -11.20
CA LEU A 31 -5.89 -5.89 -12.61
C LEU A 31 -6.62 -4.71 -13.25
N PRO A 32 -5.95 -3.89 -14.08
CA PRO A 32 -6.65 -2.80 -14.74
C PRO A 32 -7.68 -3.36 -15.73
N SER A 33 -8.89 -2.80 -15.70
CA SER A 33 -9.96 -3.13 -16.62
C SER A 33 -9.67 -2.59 -18.03
N PHE A 34 -10.40 -3.11 -19.02
CA PHE A 34 -10.31 -2.64 -20.40
C PHE A 34 -10.55 -1.13 -20.52
N ASP A 35 -11.55 -0.61 -19.81
CA ASP A 35 -11.92 0.82 -19.86
C ASP A 35 -10.82 1.70 -19.25
N GLU A 36 -10.23 1.27 -18.13
CA GLU A 36 -9.11 1.96 -17.50
C GLU A 36 -7.87 2.00 -18.42
N LEU A 37 -7.53 0.88 -19.08
CA LEU A 37 -6.43 0.84 -20.04
C LEU A 37 -6.68 1.75 -21.24
N LYS A 38 -7.90 1.73 -21.78
CA LYS A 38 -8.30 2.59 -22.89
C LYS A 38 -8.23 4.06 -22.52
N GLU A 39 -8.71 4.43 -21.33
CA GLU A 39 -8.66 5.80 -20.81
C GLU A 39 -7.22 6.28 -20.61
N ALA A 40 -6.34 5.39 -20.12
CA ALA A 40 -4.91 5.67 -19.97
C ALA A 40 -4.12 5.66 -21.31
N GLY A 41 -4.76 5.33 -22.43
CA GLY A 41 -4.10 5.22 -23.74
C GLY A 41 -3.11 4.05 -23.83
N LEU A 42 -3.31 3.00 -23.03
CA LEU A 42 -2.49 1.80 -22.99
C LEU A 42 -3.02 0.71 -23.93
N ASP A 43 -2.19 -0.29 -24.22
CA ASP A 43 -2.58 -1.42 -25.07
C ASP A 43 -3.65 -2.28 -24.38
N THR A 44 -4.80 -2.43 -25.01
CA THR A 44 -5.90 -3.23 -24.46
C THR A 44 -5.86 -4.70 -24.89
N ALA A 45 -4.95 -5.10 -25.79
CA ALA A 45 -4.89 -6.45 -26.32
C ALA A 45 -4.41 -7.48 -25.28
N ASN A 46 -3.56 -7.06 -24.35
CA ASN A 46 -3.06 -7.91 -23.26
C ASN A 46 -3.12 -7.19 -21.90
N PRO A 47 -4.30 -7.10 -21.25
CA PRO A 47 -4.45 -6.42 -19.95
C PRO A 47 -3.55 -7.00 -18.85
N ASN A 48 -3.27 -8.31 -18.90
CA ASN A 48 -2.45 -8.99 -17.89
C ASN A 48 -1.01 -8.47 -17.82
N GLN A 49 -0.46 -7.86 -18.88
CA GLN A 49 0.87 -7.22 -18.83
C GLN A 49 0.92 -6.03 -17.85
N TYR A 50 -0.24 -5.46 -17.55
CA TYR A 50 -0.42 -4.34 -16.66
C TYR A 50 -0.82 -4.75 -15.24
N LYS A 51 -0.89 -6.05 -14.94
CA LYS A 51 -1.06 -6.57 -13.58
C LYS A 51 0.01 -6.00 -12.67
N ARG A 52 -0.38 -5.50 -11.50
CA ARG A 52 0.54 -4.95 -10.50
C ARG A 52 0.26 -5.56 -9.15
N ARG A 53 1.30 -6.04 -8.47
CA ARG A 53 1.22 -6.39 -7.06
C ARG A 53 0.94 -5.11 -6.28
N VAL A 54 -0.08 -5.14 -5.43
CA VAL A 54 -0.51 -3.99 -4.61
C VAL A 54 -0.46 -4.28 -3.12
N ALA A 55 -0.62 -5.54 -2.71
CA ALA A 55 -0.45 -5.94 -1.32
C ALA A 55 0.14 -7.36 -1.17
N LEU A 56 0.75 -7.60 -0.02
CA LEU A 56 1.19 -8.89 0.48
C LEU A 56 0.74 -9.02 1.93
N PHE A 57 0.17 -10.16 2.27
CA PHE A 57 -0.23 -10.50 3.64
C PHE A 57 0.57 -11.73 4.06
N ASN A 58 1.56 -11.54 4.93
CA ASN A 58 2.36 -12.62 5.49
C ASN A 58 1.95 -12.84 6.95
N LYS A 59 1.11 -13.85 7.20
CA LYS A 59 0.66 -14.18 8.56
C LYS A 59 1.76 -14.82 9.40
N GLN A 60 2.77 -15.46 8.79
CA GLN A 60 3.86 -16.08 9.55
C GLN A 60 4.74 -15.00 10.21
N GLU A 61 4.96 -13.91 9.50
CA GLU A 61 5.73 -12.75 9.99
C GLU A 61 4.85 -11.72 10.70
N GLY A 62 3.52 -11.80 10.54
CA GLY A 62 2.60 -10.79 11.07
C GLY A 62 2.78 -9.46 10.36
N ILE A 63 2.91 -9.47 9.03
CA ILE A 63 3.21 -8.28 8.23
C ILE A 63 2.18 -8.13 7.10
N ILE A 64 1.72 -6.90 6.91
CA ILE A 64 1.07 -6.46 5.67
C ILE A 64 2.02 -5.53 4.94
N SER A 65 2.39 -5.88 3.72
CA SER A 65 3.15 -5.00 2.82
C SER A 65 2.25 -4.44 1.74
N VAL A 66 2.33 -3.13 1.52
CA VAL A 66 1.64 -2.46 0.40
C VAL A 66 2.66 -1.95 -0.62
N PHE A 67 2.29 -1.99 -1.89
CA PHE A 67 3.09 -1.56 -3.03
C PHE A 67 2.39 -0.36 -3.69
N PRO A 68 2.66 0.87 -3.26
CA PRO A 68 1.83 2.01 -3.57
C PRO A 68 1.97 2.45 -5.04
N ILE A 69 0.87 2.44 -5.79
CA ILE A 69 0.86 2.79 -7.22
C ILE A 69 -0.23 3.83 -7.53
N PHE A 70 -0.09 4.56 -8.63
CA PHE A 70 -1.21 5.38 -9.13
C PHE A 70 -2.24 4.50 -9.83
N THR A 71 -3.47 4.48 -9.31
CA THR A 71 -4.59 3.66 -9.84
C THR A 71 -5.64 4.46 -10.61
N LEU A 72 -5.50 5.79 -10.68
CA LEU A 72 -6.40 6.62 -11.48
C LEU A 72 -5.93 6.62 -12.95
N PRO A 73 -6.75 6.15 -13.92
CA PRO A 73 -6.35 6.05 -15.33
C PRO A 73 -5.94 7.38 -15.96
N THR A 74 -6.58 8.47 -15.55
CA THR A 74 -6.26 9.83 -16.03
C THR A 74 -4.96 10.39 -15.44
N HIS A 75 -4.33 9.70 -14.49
CA HIS A 75 -3.10 10.18 -13.88
C HIS A 75 -1.90 9.91 -14.82
N PRO A 76 -0.99 10.88 -15.05
CA PRO A 76 0.13 10.71 -15.98
C PRO A 76 1.09 9.58 -15.60
N ASN A 77 1.08 9.17 -14.34
CA ASN A 77 1.87 8.06 -13.80
C ASN A 77 1.04 6.81 -13.50
N TYR A 78 -0.12 6.61 -14.14
CA TYR A 78 -0.95 5.42 -13.97
C TYR A 78 -0.11 4.13 -14.01
N LEU A 79 -0.36 3.23 -13.04
CA LEU A 79 0.35 1.97 -12.77
C LEU A 79 1.83 2.08 -12.38
N LYS A 80 2.37 3.28 -12.19
CA LYS A 80 3.72 3.50 -11.65
C LYS A 80 3.68 3.68 -10.14
N GLN A 81 4.84 3.48 -9.51
CA GLN A 81 5.05 3.70 -8.08
C GLN A 81 4.71 5.15 -7.68
N LYS A 82 4.12 5.33 -6.49
CA LYS A 82 3.77 6.66 -5.97
C LYS A 82 4.96 7.45 -5.48
N TYR A 83 5.97 6.76 -4.95
CA TYR A 83 7.15 7.37 -4.38
C TYR A 83 8.36 7.08 -5.27
N GLU A 84 9.37 7.94 -5.16
CA GLU A 84 10.52 7.91 -6.07
C GLU A 84 11.46 6.74 -5.78
N GLN A 85 11.60 6.35 -4.51
CA GLN A 85 12.52 5.31 -4.06
C GLN A 85 11.83 4.23 -3.20
N ILE A 86 10.93 4.62 -2.28
CA ILE A 86 10.23 3.64 -1.44
C ILE A 86 9.11 2.98 -2.25
N ASN A 87 9.33 1.72 -2.63
CA ASN A 87 8.44 0.96 -3.50
C ASN A 87 7.50 0.04 -2.70
N VAL A 88 7.84 -0.22 -1.44
CA VAL A 88 7.07 -1.07 -0.54
C VAL A 88 7.07 -0.50 0.87
N ILE A 89 5.91 -0.54 1.51
CA ILE A 89 5.74 -0.20 2.92
C ILE A 89 5.16 -1.41 3.63
N SER A 90 5.95 -2.01 4.51
CA SER A 90 5.58 -3.13 5.37
C SER A 90 5.15 -2.61 6.74
N VAL A 91 4.09 -3.17 7.30
CA VAL A 91 3.60 -2.83 8.63
C VAL A 91 3.38 -4.10 9.42
N ALA A 92 3.98 -4.17 10.61
CA ALA A 92 3.69 -5.23 11.56
C ALA A 92 2.25 -5.12 12.07
N VAL A 93 1.46 -6.16 11.86
CA VAL A 93 0.06 -6.23 12.28
C VAL A 93 -0.27 -7.64 12.76
N ASN A 94 -1.24 -7.74 13.67
CA ASN A 94 -1.70 -9.03 14.15
C ASN A 94 -3.00 -9.43 13.42
N PHE A 95 -2.97 -10.58 12.75
CA PHE A 95 -4.14 -11.16 12.09
C PHE A 95 -4.04 -12.69 12.06
N ASP A 96 -5.18 -13.36 12.17
CA ASP A 96 -5.23 -14.80 12.40
C ASP A 96 -4.96 -15.63 11.14
N LEU A 97 -5.42 -15.15 9.98
CA LEU A 97 -5.38 -15.85 8.69
C LEU A 97 -5.05 -14.88 7.55
N ALA A 98 -4.21 -15.34 6.62
CA ALA A 98 -4.01 -14.62 5.36
C ALA A 98 -5.32 -14.57 4.56
N PRO A 99 -5.59 -13.47 3.82
CA PRO A 99 -6.85 -13.30 3.13
C PRO A 99 -6.99 -14.34 2.00
N SER A 100 -8.21 -14.80 1.81
CA SER A 100 -8.61 -15.72 0.73
C SER A 100 -9.72 -15.15 -0.14
N THR A 101 -10.43 -14.13 0.34
CA THR A 101 -11.51 -13.43 -0.35
C THR A 101 -11.22 -11.93 -0.46
N LYS A 102 -11.96 -11.23 -1.34
CA LYS A 102 -11.84 -9.77 -1.47
C LYS A 102 -12.31 -9.04 -0.20
N ASP A 103 -13.29 -9.60 0.51
CA ASP A 103 -13.73 -9.10 1.81
C ASP A 103 -12.59 -9.16 2.82
N ASP A 104 -11.92 -10.31 2.93
CA ASP A 104 -10.78 -10.50 3.84
C ASP A 104 -9.69 -9.45 3.54
N VAL A 105 -9.40 -9.18 2.27
CA VAL A 105 -8.42 -8.17 1.86
C VAL A 105 -8.83 -6.78 2.36
N VAL A 106 -10.09 -6.37 2.16
CA VAL A 106 -10.59 -5.07 2.58
C VAL A 106 -10.56 -4.93 4.11
N GLU A 107 -10.94 -5.99 4.83
CA GLU A 107 -10.92 -6.05 6.29
C GLU A 107 -9.50 -5.95 6.84
N LEU A 108 -8.57 -6.76 6.34
CA LEU A 108 -7.19 -6.76 6.82
C LEU A 108 -6.45 -5.45 6.50
N LEU A 109 -6.74 -4.80 5.37
CA LEU A 109 -6.22 -3.45 5.10
C LEU A 109 -6.70 -2.42 6.13
N GLN A 110 -7.79 -2.67 6.86
CA GLN A 110 -8.21 -1.79 7.96
C GLN A 110 -7.26 -1.81 9.15
N LEU A 111 -6.43 -2.85 9.29
CA LEU A 111 -5.43 -2.96 10.36
C LEU A 111 -4.26 -1.99 10.18
N LEU A 112 -4.05 -1.46 8.95
CA LEU A 112 -3.01 -0.46 8.71
C LEU A 112 -3.23 0.79 9.58
N PRO A 113 -2.16 1.46 10.03
CA PRO A 113 -2.27 2.57 10.97
C PRO A 113 -2.92 3.81 10.32
N LEU A 114 -3.28 4.77 11.16
CA LEU A 114 -3.83 6.04 10.69
C LEU A 114 -2.86 6.72 9.72
N GLY A 115 -3.41 7.29 8.65
CA GLY A 115 -2.64 7.92 7.58
C GLY A 115 -2.39 7.07 6.36
N PHE A 116 -2.71 5.77 6.41
CA PHE A 116 -2.71 4.93 5.23
C PHE A 116 -3.98 5.11 4.40
N ILE A 117 -3.82 5.05 3.08
CA ILE A 117 -4.87 4.76 2.12
C ILE A 117 -5.11 3.25 2.17
N LYS A 118 -6.32 2.87 2.59
CA LYS A 118 -6.71 1.46 2.85
C LYS A 118 -7.60 0.87 1.76
N ASP A 119 -7.90 1.65 0.74
CA ASP A 119 -8.71 1.25 -0.41
C ASP A 119 -7.80 1.15 -1.63
N ILE A 120 -7.76 -0.05 -2.21
CA ILE A 120 -6.92 -0.42 -3.34
C ILE A 120 -7.19 0.48 -4.55
N ARG A 121 -8.43 0.95 -4.74
CA ARG A 121 -8.81 1.82 -5.87
C ARG A 121 -8.11 3.18 -5.82
N TYR A 122 -7.59 3.58 -4.67
CA TYR A 122 -6.81 4.81 -4.49
C TYR A 122 -5.31 4.53 -4.34
N GLY A 123 -4.85 3.30 -4.62
CA GLY A 123 -3.45 2.99 -4.84
C GLY A 123 -2.60 2.79 -3.59
N LEU A 124 -3.23 2.61 -2.42
CA LEU A 124 -2.59 2.32 -1.12
C LEU A 124 -1.45 3.29 -0.74
N GLY A 125 -0.65 2.96 0.28
CA GLY A 125 0.40 3.84 0.81
C GLY A 125 -0.16 4.87 1.77
N LEU A 126 0.46 6.05 1.84
CA LEU A 126 0.06 7.14 2.74
C LEU A 126 -0.84 8.14 2.02
N ILE A 127 -1.69 8.82 2.78
CA ILE A 127 -2.42 9.98 2.29
C ILE A 127 -1.45 11.12 1.97
N LYS A 128 -1.87 12.02 1.09
CA LYS A 128 -1.02 13.10 0.55
C LYS A 128 -0.40 13.96 1.64
N GLU A 129 -1.14 14.22 2.71
CA GLU A 129 -0.73 15.00 3.88
C GLU A 129 0.50 14.41 4.59
N TYR A 130 0.74 13.10 4.42
CA TYR A 130 1.85 12.38 5.06
C TYR A 130 2.94 11.95 4.07
N HIS A 131 2.89 12.40 2.81
CA HIS A 131 3.97 12.14 1.85
C HIS A 131 5.33 12.70 2.31
N SER A 132 5.33 13.78 3.10
CA SER A 132 6.55 14.35 3.69
C SER A 132 7.31 13.36 4.58
N ILE A 133 6.61 12.40 5.21
CA ILE A 133 7.23 11.31 5.97
C ILE A 133 8.09 10.46 5.04
N ILE A 134 7.53 10.03 3.90
CA ILE A 134 8.26 9.24 2.91
C ILE A 134 9.40 10.05 2.30
N SER A 135 9.17 11.31 1.96
CA SER A 135 10.23 12.18 1.42
C SER A 135 11.38 12.37 2.40
N ALA A 136 11.10 12.52 3.70
CA ALA A 136 12.14 12.61 4.72
C ALA A 136 12.95 11.30 4.79
N ILE A 137 12.26 10.15 4.83
CA ILE A 137 12.92 8.84 4.86
C ILE A 137 13.82 8.65 3.62
N GLN A 138 13.31 8.91 2.42
CA GLN A 138 14.10 8.83 1.18
C GLN A 138 15.32 9.75 1.16
N GLY A 139 15.28 10.87 1.89
CA GLY A 139 16.44 11.76 2.05
C GLY A 139 17.50 11.23 3.02
N HIS A 140 17.20 10.16 3.77
CA HIS A 140 18.02 9.62 4.85
C HIS A 140 18.44 8.15 4.66
N THR A 141 17.94 7.47 3.63
CA THR A 141 18.26 6.07 3.35
C THR A 141 18.47 5.83 1.86
N GLU A 142 19.23 4.79 1.51
CA GLU A 142 19.33 4.24 0.15
C GLU A 142 18.33 3.08 -0.08
N HIS A 143 17.61 2.65 0.96
CA HIS A 143 16.68 1.53 0.88
C HIS A 143 15.44 1.87 0.07
N ASN A 144 14.90 0.86 -0.61
CA ASN A 144 13.67 0.97 -1.39
C ASN A 144 12.43 0.46 -0.64
N CYS A 145 12.58 0.09 0.63
CA CYS A 145 11.51 -0.41 1.48
C CYS A 145 11.53 0.25 2.85
N LEU A 146 10.33 0.43 3.37
CA LEU A 146 10.05 0.94 4.70
C LEU A 146 9.32 -0.14 5.50
N THR A 147 9.80 -0.46 6.69
CA THR A 147 9.11 -1.32 7.65
C THR A 147 8.70 -0.50 8.86
N ILE A 148 7.41 -0.53 9.20
CA ILE A 148 6.87 0.09 10.41
C ILE A 148 6.53 -1.03 11.39
N ASP A 149 7.27 -1.11 12.50
CA ASP A 149 7.12 -2.14 13.53
C ASP A 149 7.50 -1.61 14.93
N ASP A 150 7.60 -2.51 15.92
CA ASP A 150 8.02 -2.17 17.29
C ASP A 150 9.55 -2.16 17.45
N LYS A 151 10.32 -2.28 16.35
CA LYS A 151 11.79 -2.17 16.42
C LYS A 151 12.16 -0.70 16.41
N LYS A 152 13.30 -0.43 17.06
CA LYS A 152 13.88 0.90 17.08
C LYS A 152 14.12 1.40 15.66
N THR A 153 13.68 2.63 15.39
CA THR A 153 13.95 3.34 14.13
C THR A 153 15.42 3.30 13.78
N SER A 154 15.73 2.75 12.61
CA SER A 154 17.10 2.60 12.16
C SER A 154 17.19 2.41 10.65
N ASP A 155 18.31 2.87 10.10
CA ASP A 155 18.71 2.64 8.71
C ASP A 155 19.85 1.60 8.61
N SER A 156 20.21 0.98 9.73
CA SER A 156 21.38 0.08 9.82
C SER A 156 21.11 -1.34 9.38
N ASP A 157 19.84 -1.70 9.15
CA ASP A 157 19.50 -3.00 8.59
C ASP A 157 19.82 -3.01 7.09
N TYR A 158 20.30 -4.14 6.59
CA TYR A 158 20.75 -4.26 5.19
C TYR A 158 19.60 -4.33 4.20
N GLU A 159 18.37 -4.54 4.68
CA GLU A 159 17.23 -4.83 3.83
C GLU A 159 16.27 -3.65 3.69
N CYS A 160 15.88 -2.98 4.79
CA CYS A 160 14.89 -1.90 4.79
C CYS A 160 15.20 -0.81 5.82
N PHE A 161 14.60 0.36 5.62
CA PHE A 161 14.51 1.37 6.67
C PHE A 161 13.43 0.95 7.68
N TYR A 162 13.79 0.91 8.96
CA TYR A 162 12.86 0.61 10.04
C TYR A 162 12.40 1.90 10.71
N LEU A 163 11.09 2.00 10.95
CA LEU A 163 10.45 3.10 11.63
C LEU A 163 9.58 2.56 12.77
N ASP A 164 9.92 2.93 13.99
CA ASP A 164 9.12 2.57 15.17
C ASP A 164 7.71 3.18 15.08
N PHE A 165 6.71 2.48 15.60
CA PHE A 165 5.32 2.97 15.60
C PHE A 165 5.14 4.34 16.29
N ASN A 166 5.87 4.62 17.36
CA ASN A 166 5.79 5.91 18.06
C ASN A 166 6.39 7.01 17.19
N ASP A 167 7.54 6.76 16.57
CA ASP A 167 8.18 7.72 15.66
C ASP A 167 7.29 8.01 14.45
N TYR A 168 6.65 6.98 13.88
CA TYR A 168 5.65 7.17 12.82
C TYR A 168 4.49 8.07 13.27
N ASP A 169 3.89 7.81 14.45
CA ASP A 169 2.77 8.61 14.94
C ASP A 169 3.19 10.04 15.30
N GLU A 170 4.40 10.25 15.81
CA GLU A 170 4.98 11.57 16.06
C GLU A 170 5.16 12.35 14.75
N MET A 171 5.77 11.73 13.73
CA MET A 171 5.92 12.34 12.39
C MET A 171 4.55 12.72 11.80
N ARG A 172 3.55 11.83 11.92
CA ARG A 172 2.17 12.06 11.49
C ARG A 172 1.54 13.26 12.19
N ARG A 173 1.68 13.36 13.52
CA ARG A 173 1.18 14.51 14.30
C ARG A 173 1.88 15.80 13.91
N CYS A 174 3.19 15.76 13.66
CA CYS A 174 3.95 16.91 13.18
C CYS A 174 3.44 17.39 11.81
N CYS A 175 3.12 16.50 10.88
CA CYS A 175 2.53 16.88 9.59
C CYS A 175 1.19 17.60 9.74
N ASN A 176 0.32 17.14 10.66
CA ASN A 176 -0.95 17.81 10.93
C ASN A 176 -0.73 19.25 11.42
N ARG A 177 0.23 19.47 12.33
CA ARG A 177 0.53 20.82 12.89
C ARG A 177 1.04 21.82 11.84
N ILE A 178 1.65 21.35 10.77
CA ILE A 178 2.18 22.20 9.69
C ILE A 178 1.08 22.54 8.68
N THR A 179 0.04 21.71 8.60
CA THR A 179 -1.04 21.83 7.62
C THR A 179 -2.25 22.60 8.18
N ASP A 180 -2.31 22.77 9.50
CA ASP A 180 -3.26 23.65 10.23
C ASP A 180 -2.82 25.12 10.21
#